data_AF-A0A5C6M8D1-F1
#
_entry.id   AF-A0A5C6M8D1-F1
#
_cell.length_a   1.000
_cell.length_b   1.000
_cell.length_c   1.000
_cell.angle_alpha   90.00
_cell.angle_beta   90.00
_cell.angle_gamma   90.00
#
_symmetry.space_group_name_H-M   'P 1'
#
loop_
_entity.id
_entity.type
_entity.pdbx_description
1 polymer ?
#
loop_
_entity_poly.entity_id
_entity_poly.type
_entity_poly.pdbx_seq_one_letter_code
_entity_poly.pdbx_strand_id
1 'polypeptide(L)'
;MKKSKAIVARNSRELAEALGLQPGDAVEMEVRSDLNDMIIKIVEKRGLTHAAVAELAKTSRTRVTAILNRNTHEVSTDLMLRILASLGYRAKIKFYPAA
;
A
#
# COMPACT_ATOMS: atom_id res chain seq x y z
N MET A 1 -9.99 31.50 -20.89
CA MET A 1 -9.06 30.50 -20.33
C MET A 1 -8.89 29.37 -21.34
N LYS A 2 -7.67 29.09 -21.81
CA LYS A 2 -7.42 27.91 -22.67
C LYS A 2 -7.75 26.66 -21.85
N LYS A 3 -8.64 25.80 -22.33
CA LYS A 3 -8.90 24.49 -21.71
C LYS A 3 -7.56 23.75 -21.62
N SER A 4 -7.11 23.40 -20.43
CA SER A 4 -5.93 22.55 -20.30
C SER A 4 -6.24 21.19 -20.95
N LYS A 5 -5.28 20.62 -21.68
CA LYS A 5 -5.37 19.22 -22.09
C LYS A 5 -5.18 18.37 -20.83
N ALA A 6 -6.29 18.00 -20.18
CA ALA A 6 -6.26 17.09 -19.05
C ALA A 6 -5.97 15.67 -19.55
N ILE A 7 -5.02 15.00 -18.90
CA ILE A 7 -4.81 13.55 -19.03
C ILE A 7 -5.63 12.90 -17.93
N VAL A 8 -6.46 11.92 -18.28
CA VAL A 8 -7.30 11.18 -17.33
C VAL A 8 -6.82 9.73 -17.33
N ALA A 9 -6.21 9.31 -16.22
CA ALA A 9 -5.85 7.92 -15.98
C ALA A 9 -6.98 7.20 -15.26
N ARG A 10 -7.37 6.02 -15.74
CA ARG A 10 -8.47 5.20 -15.21
C ARG A 10 -8.00 4.01 -14.37
N ASN A 11 -6.71 3.70 -14.41
CA ASN A 11 -6.10 2.61 -13.66
C ASN A 11 -4.64 2.95 -13.29
N SER A 12 -4.03 2.11 -12.46
CA SER A 12 -2.64 2.22 -11.99
C SER A 12 -1.64 2.33 -13.15
N ARG A 13 -1.84 1.55 -14.22
CA ARG A 13 -0.98 1.54 -15.41
C ARG A 13 -1.03 2.86 -16.18
N GLU A 14 -2.23 3.35 -16.53
CA GLU A 14 -2.42 4.63 -17.21
C GLU A 14 -1.86 5.79 -16.39
N LEU A 15 -1.99 5.72 -15.06
CA LEU A 15 -1.45 6.73 -14.16
C LEU A 15 0.08 6.71 -14.18
N ALA A 16 0.69 5.52 -14.09
CA ALA A 16 2.14 5.37 -14.15
C ALA A 16 2.71 5.87 -15.48
N GLU A 17 2.08 5.53 -16.60
CA GLU A 17 2.46 6.03 -17.93
C GLU A 17 2.36 7.56 -18.01
N ALA A 18 1.26 8.14 -17.52
CA ALA A 18 1.08 9.60 -17.47
C ALA A 18 2.14 10.31 -16.61
N LEU A 19 2.71 9.61 -15.63
CA LEU A 19 3.79 10.09 -14.75
C LEU A 19 5.20 9.74 -15.25
N GLY A 20 5.33 9.06 -16.40
CA GLY A 20 6.62 8.65 -16.97
C GLY A 20 7.31 7.50 -16.22
N LEU A 21 6.54 6.70 -15.48
CA LEU A 21 7.02 5.55 -14.73
C LEU A 21 7.09 4.28 -15.60
N GLN A 22 7.90 3.31 -15.18
CA GLN A 22 7.97 2.02 -15.85
C GLN A 22 6.76 1.14 -15.48
N PRO A 23 6.34 0.21 -16.35
CA PRO A 23 5.26 -0.72 -16.03
C PRO A 23 5.47 -1.50 -14.73
N GLY A 24 6.74 -1.81 -14.39
CA GLY A 24 7.09 -2.46 -13.13
C GLY A 24 6.74 -1.62 -11.88
N ASP A 25 6.87 -0.30 -11.97
CA ASP A 25 6.53 0.61 -10.87
C ASP A 25 5.02 0.56 -10.59
N ALA A 26 4.18 0.52 -11.64
CA ALA A 26 2.73 0.40 -11.49
C ALA A 26 2.34 -0.89 -10.76
N VAL A 27 2.96 -2.02 -11.13
CA VAL A 27 2.72 -3.33 -10.51
C VAL A 27 3.12 -3.31 -9.03
N GLU A 28 4.28 -2.75 -8.71
CA GLU A 28 4.72 -2.60 -7.32
C GLU A 28 3.76 -1.71 -6.52
N MET A 29 3.39 -0.55 -7.07
CA MET A 29 2.50 0.41 -6.42
C MET A 29 1.13 -0.19 -6.12
N GLU A 30 0.56 -0.95 -7.06
CA GLU A 30 -0.75 -1.59 -6.89
C GLU A 30 -0.73 -2.62 -5.76
N VAL A 31 0.26 -3.53 -5.77
CA VAL A 31 0.41 -4.54 -4.70
C VAL A 31 0.60 -3.87 -3.34
N ARG A 32 1.44 -2.84 -3.27
CA ARG A 32 1.70 -2.11 -2.02
C ARG A 32 0.47 -1.34 -1.54
N SER A 33 -0.31 -0.75 -2.45
CA SER A 33 -1.56 -0.07 -2.11
C SER A 33 -2.57 -1.04 -1.53
N ASP A 34 -2.77 -2.21 -2.14
CA ASP A 34 -3.68 -3.25 -1.65
C ASP A 34 -3.30 -3.75 -0.25
N LEU A 35 -2.01 -3.97 -0.02
CA LEU A 35 -1.50 -4.36 1.29
C LEU A 35 -1.77 -3.27 2.34
N ASN A 36 -1.51 -2.01 2.00
CA ASN A 36 -1.71 -0.89 2.91
C ASN A 36 -3.20 -0.69 3.23
N ASP A 37 -4.06 -0.76 2.22
CA ASP A 37 -5.51 -0.67 2.37
C ASP A 37 -6.04 -1.75 3.31
N MET A 38 -5.56 -2.99 3.15
CA MET A 38 -5.94 -4.09 4.03
C MET A 38 -5.49 -3.84 5.47
N ILE A 39 -4.26 -3.37 5.70
CA ILE A 39 -3.77 -3.05 7.05
C ILE A 39 -4.65 -1.98 7.69
N ILE A 40 -4.86 -0.85 7.01
CA ILE A 40 -5.68 0.27 7.51
C ILE A 40 -7.08 -0.23 7.87
N LYS A 41 -7.73 -0.96 6.95
CA LYS A 41 -9.05 -1.52 7.16
C LYS A 41 -9.15 -2.41 8.39
N ILE A 42 -8.15 -3.27 8.63
CA ILE A 42 -8.16 -4.17 9.80
C ILE A 42 -7.97 -3.38 11.10
N VAL A 43 -7.04 -2.42 11.10
CA VAL A 43 -6.72 -1.58 12.26
C VAL A 43 -7.94 -0.75 12.65
N GLU A 44 -8.60 -0.12 11.68
CA GLU A 44 -9.84 0.64 11.87
C GLU A 44 -10.97 -0.25 12.38
N LYS A 45 -11.21 -1.39 11.72
CA LYS A 45 -12.28 -2.33 12.11
C LYS A 45 -12.12 -2.86 13.54
N ARG A 46 -10.88 -3.00 14.02
CA ARG A 46 -10.57 -3.49 15.37
C ARG A 46 -10.37 -2.37 16.39
N GLY A 47 -10.38 -1.10 15.98
CA GLY A 47 -10.13 0.03 16.88
C GLY A 47 -8.73 0.00 17.52
N LEU A 48 -7.72 -0.53 16.83
CA LEU A 48 -6.38 -0.66 17.40
C LEU A 48 -5.64 0.68 17.39
N THR A 49 -4.92 0.97 18.46
CA THR A 49 -4.01 2.13 18.50
C THR A 49 -2.73 1.84 17.71
N HIS A 50 -2.03 2.89 17.27
CA HIS A 50 -0.75 2.74 16.57
C HIS A 50 0.28 1.99 17.43
N ALA A 51 0.24 2.18 18.76
CA ALA A 51 1.12 1.50 19.70
C ALA A 51 0.82 0.01 19.79
N ALA A 52 -0.46 -0.38 19.86
CA ALA A 52 -0.87 -1.78 19.90
C ALA A 52 -0.47 -2.52 18.62
N VAL A 53 -0.63 -1.89 17.45
CA VAL A 53 -0.19 -2.48 16.17
C VAL A 53 1.33 -2.64 16.14
N ALA A 54 2.09 -1.65 16.63
CA ALA A 54 3.54 -1.71 16.68
C ALA A 54 4.05 -2.86 17.57
N GLU A 55 3.41 -3.06 18.73
CA GLU A 55 3.71 -4.14 19.66
C GLU A 55 3.41 -5.51 19.03
N LEU A 56 2.20 -5.69 18.46
CA LEU A 56 1.82 -6.93 17.77
C LEU A 56 2.77 -7.28 16.62
N ALA A 57 3.14 -6.28 15.82
CA ALA A 57 3.99 -6.47 14.64
C ALA A 57 5.50 -6.45 14.95
N LYS A 58 5.89 -6.26 16.21
CA LYS A 58 7.29 -6.12 16.65
C LYS A 58 8.07 -5.12 15.78
N THR A 59 7.50 -3.94 15.58
CA THR A 59 8.09 -2.86 14.78
C THR A 59 7.96 -1.51 15.49
N SER A 60 8.55 -0.45 14.95
CA SER A 60 8.47 0.86 15.58
C SER A 60 7.10 1.51 15.36
N ARG A 61 6.62 2.26 16.35
CA ARG A 61 5.40 3.07 16.25
C ARG A 61 5.45 4.05 15.08
N THR A 62 6.62 4.63 14.80
CA THR A 62 6.81 5.55 13.66
C THR A 62 6.51 4.88 12.32
N ARG A 63 6.98 3.63 12.11
CA ARG A 63 6.68 2.87 10.88
C ARG A 63 5.20 2.56 10.76
N VAL A 64 4.53 2.22 11.87
CA VAL A 64 3.07 2.02 11.88
C VAL A 64 2.33 3.31 11.53
N THR A 65 2.69 4.44 12.13
CA THR A 65 2.09 5.73 11.80
C THR A 65 2.26 6.08 10.32
N ALA A 66 3.44 5.82 9.76
CA ALA A 66 3.70 6.06 8.34
C ALA A 66 2.76 5.23 7.44
N ILE A 67 2.58 3.94 7.75
CA ILE A 67 1.65 3.03 7.05
C ILE A 67 0.21 3.54 7.14
N LEU A 68 -0.28 3.83 8.35
CA LEU A 68 -1.65 4.27 8.59
C LEU A 68 -1.95 5.63 7.93
N ASN A 69 -0.94 6.48 7.75
CA ASN A 69 -1.04 7.75 7.02
C ASN A 69 -0.78 7.62 5.51
N ARG A 70 -0.67 6.40 4.97
CA ARG A 70 -0.31 6.10 3.57
C ARG A 70 1.05 6.66 3.12
N ASN A 71 1.91 7.06 4.06
CA ASN A 71 3.29 7.45 3.81
C ASN A 71 4.20 6.22 3.85
N THR A 72 4.23 5.45 2.77
CA THR A 72 4.92 4.14 2.76
C THR A 72 6.25 4.13 2.01
N HIS A 73 6.78 5.28 1.59
CA HIS A 73 8.01 5.36 0.77
C HIS A 73 9.20 4.61 1.40
N GLU A 74 9.38 4.69 2.73
CA GLU A 74 10.47 4.00 3.45
C GLU A 74 10.04 2.68 4.12
N VAL A 75 8.84 2.20 3.80
CA VAL A 75 8.28 0.96 4.33
C VAL A 75 8.45 -0.13 3.28
N SER A 76 9.08 -1.25 3.62
CA SER A 76 9.16 -2.38 2.69
C SER A 76 7.85 -3.16 2.62
N THR A 77 7.60 -3.77 1.47
CA THR A 77 6.47 -4.70 1.26
C THR A 77 6.52 -5.86 2.27
N ASP A 78 7.71 -6.37 2.60
CA ASP A 78 7.90 -7.43 3.61
C ASP A 78 7.44 -7.02 5.01
N LEU A 79 7.63 -5.74 5.37
CA LEU A 79 7.12 -5.24 6.65
C LEU A 79 5.60 -5.18 6.65
N MET A 80 4.97 -4.75 5.54
CA MET A 80 3.51 -4.76 5.41
C MET A 80 2.95 -6.18 5.55
N LEU A 81 3.58 -7.17 4.91
CA LEU A 81 3.19 -8.58 5.01
C LEU A 81 3.32 -9.12 6.44
N ARG A 82 4.41 -8.79 7.15
CA ARG A 82 4.56 -9.16 8.58
C ARG A 82 3.52 -8.50 9.47
N ILE A 83 3.15 -7.25 9.21
CA ILE A 83 2.09 -6.57 9.96
C ILE A 83 0.75 -7.27 9.71
N LEU A 84 0.39 -7.57 8.47
CA LEU A 84 -0.83 -8.35 8.17
C LEU A 84 -0.85 -9.70 8.91
N ALA A 85 0.28 -10.42 8.92
CA ALA A 85 0.41 -11.67 9.65
C ALA A 85 0.20 -11.50 11.16
N SER A 86 0.78 -10.45 11.75
CA SER A 86 0.57 -10.13 13.18
C SER A 86 -0.88 -9.76 13.51
N LEU A 87 -1.61 -9.22 12.54
CA LEU A 87 -3.04 -8.96 12.64
C LEU A 87 -3.90 -10.22 12.40
N GLY A 88 -3.30 -11.38 12.16
CA GLY A 88 -4.00 -12.65 11.95
C GLY A 88 -4.51 -12.86 10.52
N TYR A 89 -3.96 -12.15 9.54
CA TYR A 89 -4.29 -12.30 8.12
C TYR A 89 -3.10 -12.81 7.34
N ARG A 90 -3.36 -13.62 6.31
CA ARG A 90 -2.34 -14.08 5.36
C ARG A 90 -2.65 -13.53 3.97
N ALA A 91 -1.61 -13.09 3.26
CA ALA A 91 -1.73 -12.78 1.85
C ALA A 91 -1.82 -14.09 1.04
N LYS A 92 -2.71 -14.13 0.04
CA LYS A 92 -2.75 -15.18 -0.97
C LYS A 92 -2.38 -14.55 -2.31
N ILE A 93 -1.19 -14.88 -2.81
CA ILE A 93 -0.69 -14.35 -4.08
C ILE A 93 -1.19 -15.23 -5.22
N LYS A 94 -1.66 -14.61 -6.30
CA LYS A 94 -1.95 -15.25 -7.58
C LYS A 94 -1.06 -14.59 -8.63
N PHE A 95 -0.57 -15.39 -9.57
CA PHE A 95 0.30 -14.91 -10.64
C PHE A 95 -0.48 -14.85 -11.95
N TYR A 96 -0.24 -13.78 -12.71
CA TYR A 96 -0.78 -13.56 -14.05
C TYR A 96 0.36 -13.06 -14.95
N PRO A 97 0.28 -13.26 -16.27
CA PRO A 97 1.24 -12.69 -17.19
C PRO A 97 1.36 -11.17 -17.02
N ALA A 98 2.58 -10.65 -17.01
CA ALA A 98 2.83 -9.22 -17.09
C ALA A 98 2.54 -8.78 -18.53
N ALA A 99 1.34 -8.27 -18.77
CA ALA A 99 0.91 -7.73 -20.07
C ALA A 99 1.53 -6.36 -20.34
#